data_AF-A0A972NHN2-F1
#
_entry.id   AF-A0A972NHN2-F1
#
_cell.length_a   1.000
_cell.length_b   1.000
_cell.length_c   1.000
_cell.angle_alpha   90.00
_cell.angle_beta   90.00
_cell.angle_gamma   90.00
#
_symmetry.space_group_name_H-M   'P 1'
#
loop_
_entity.id
_entity.type
_entity.pdbx_description
1 polymer ?
#
loop_
_entity_poly.entity_id
_entity_poly.type
_entity_poly.pdbx_seq_one_letter_code
_entity_poly.pdbx_strand_id
1 'polypeptide(L)' 'MKPFVEAFHDLQTSTVTYVVYEAVGSPCAIIDAVLDYEPQSGRISTRSADRIIRFVAEQNLPGLSRSDWWPEWC' A
#
# COMPACT_ATOMS: atom_id res chain seq x y z
N MET A 1 -6.66 21.73 1.32
CA MET A 1 -6.76 20.47 2.07
C MET A 1 -5.42 19.73 1.94
N LYS A 2 -4.92 19.10 3.01
CA LYS A 2 -3.61 18.43 3.02
C LYS A 2 -3.83 16.94 3.28
N PRO A 3 -3.35 16.02 2.42
CA PRO A 3 -3.53 14.60 2.63
C PRO A 3 -2.68 14.10 3.80
N PHE A 4 -3.13 13.00 4.42
CA PHE A 4 -2.30 12.19 5.30
C PHE A 4 -1.47 11.22 4.46
N VAL A 5 -0.22 11.04 4.87
CA VAL A 5 0.74 10.18 4.17
C VAL A 5 1.47 9.35 5.22
N GLU A 6 1.25 8.03 5.18
CA GLU A 6 1.97 7.06 6.01
C GLU A 6 3.01 6.33 5.15
N ALA A 7 4.21 6.13 5.68
CA ALA A 7 5.34 5.57 4.95
C ALA A 7 5.83 4.25 5.57
N PHE A 8 6.01 3.23 4.73
CA PHE A 8 6.45 1.89 5.11
C PHE A 8 7.76 1.58 4.40
N HIS A 9 8.88 1.69 5.11
CA HIS A 9 10.20 1.35 4.57
C HIS A 9 10.44 -0.16 4.62
N ASP A 10 10.78 -0.75 3.47
CA ASP A 10 11.35 -2.08 3.36
C ASP A 10 12.87 -1.99 3.29
N LEU A 11 13.55 -2.52 4.31
CA LEU A 11 15.01 -2.46 4.41
C LEU A 11 15.71 -3.39 3.42
N GLN A 12 15.02 -4.42 2.93
CA GLN A 12 15.62 -5.41 2.03
C GLN A 12 15.85 -4.82 0.64
N THR A 13 14.90 -4.03 0.15
CA THR A 13 14.91 -3.41 -1.18
C THR A 13 15.18 -1.91 -1.13
N SER A 14 15.19 -1.29 0.06
CA SER A 14 15.20 0.17 0.25
C SER A 14 13.98 0.88 -0.39
N THR A 15 12.91 0.14 -0.68
CA THR A 15 11.65 0.69 -1.18
C THR A 15 10.86 1.32 -0.04
N VAL A 16 10.21 2.45 -0.31
CA VAL A 16 9.27 3.07 0.60
C VAL A 16 7.88 3.02 -0.01
N THR A 17 7.02 2.17 0.54
CA THR A 17 5.61 2.11 0.17
C THR A 17 4.84 3.20 0.92
N TYR A 18 3.88 3.85 0.26
CA TYR A 18 3.06 4.89 0.87
C TYR A 18 1.58 4.52 0.91
N VAL A 19 0.90 4.93 1.99
CA VAL A 19 -0.57 5.00 2.06
C VAL A 19 -0.98 6.46 2.12
N VAL A 20 -1.76 6.91 1.15
CA VAL A 20 -2.22 8.30 1.03
C VAL A 20 -3.74 8.35 1.13
N TYR A 21 -4.27 9.20 2.01
CA TYR A 21 -5.71 9.32 2.29
C TYR A 21 -6.09 10.72 2.79
N GLU A 22 -7.38 11.05 2.73
CA GLU A 22 -7.90 12.37 3.11
C GLU A 22 -8.24 12.46 4.61
N ALA A 23 -8.91 11.43 5.15
CA ALA A 23 -9.32 11.31 6.54
C ALA A 23 -9.56 9.83 6.92
N VAL A 24 -9.70 9.54 8.22
CA VAL A 24 -10.17 8.22 8.70
C VAL A 24 -11.52 7.91 8.05
N GLY A 25 -11.69 6.70 7.51
CA GLY A 25 -12.92 6.34 6.77
C GLY A 25 -12.92 6.72 5.28
N SER A 26 -12.01 7.60 4.83
CA SER A 26 -11.92 7.98 3.42
C SER A 26 -11.21 6.92 2.59
N PRO A 27 -11.47 6.86 1.27
CA PRO A 27 -10.69 5.99 0.39
C PRO A 27 -9.19 6.31 0.44
N CYS A 28 -8.36 5.28 0.29
CA CYS A 28 -6.91 5.44 0.25
C CYS A 28 -6.27 4.87 -1.02
N ALA A 29 -5.12 5.44 -1.40
CA ALA A 29 -4.23 4.89 -2.39
C ALA A 29 -3.00 4.25 -1.72
N ILE A 30 -2.59 3.08 -2.20
CA ILE A 30 -1.35 2.41 -1.81
C ILE A 30 -0.39 2.52 -3.00
N ILE A 31 0.79 3.09 -2.77
CA ILE A 31 1.75 3.42 -3.83
C ILE A 31 3.04 2.64 -3.61
N ASP A 32 3.50 1.96 -4.66
CA ASP A 32 4.76 1.18 -4.70
C ASP A 32 4.79 0.03 -3.68
N ALA A 33 3.78 -0.85 -3.73
CA ALA A 33 3.64 -1.97 -2.81
C ALA A 33 4.68 -3.07 -3.08
N VAL A 34 5.27 -3.60 -2.01
CA VAL A 34 6.29 -4.66 -2.06
C VAL A 34 5.68 -6.05 -1.83
N LEU A 35 5.99 -6.98 -2.74
CA LEU A 35 5.90 -8.42 -2.49
C LEU A 35 7.28 -8.92 -2.07
N ASP A 36 7.40 -9.49 -0.87
CA ASP A 36 8.70 -9.93 -0.37
C ASP A 36 9.20 -11.13 -1.17
N TYR A 37 10.49 -11.14 -1.52
CA TYR A 37 11.11 -12.22 -2.27
C TYR A 37 12.50 -12.56 -1.69
N GLU A 38 12.76 -13.85 -1.50
CA GLU A 38 14.06 -14.38 -1.08
C GLU A 38 14.76 -15.04 -2.28
N PRO A 39 15.79 -14.40 -2.89
CA PRO A 39 16.40 -14.88 -4.14
C PRO A 39 17.06 -16.25 -4.04
N GLN A 40 17.58 -16.61 -2.87
CA GLN A 40 18.31 -17.87 -2.68
C GLN A 40 17.40 -19.09 -2.72
N SER A 41 16.17 -18.95 -2.23
CA SER A 41 15.19 -20.03 -2.13
C SER A 41 14.03 -19.90 -3.11
N GLY A 42 13.90 -18.75 -3.77
CA GLY A 42 12.75 -18.40 -4.62
C GLY A 42 11.45 -18.20 -3.83
N ARG A 43 11.51 -18.10 -2.50
CA ARG A 43 10.32 -17.95 -1.66
C ARG A 43 9.75 -16.54 -1.77
N ILE A 44 8.43 -16.46 -1.82
CA ILE A 44 7.69 -15.21 -1.66
C ILE A 44 7.03 -15.16 -0.28
N SER A 45 6.85 -13.95 0.26
CA SER A 45 5.97 -13.71 1.40
C SER A 45 5.23 -12.39 1.29
N THR A 46 4.16 -12.24 2.07
CA THR A 46 3.29 -11.06 2.06
C THR A 46 3.50 -10.15 3.25
N ARG A 47 4.57 -10.32 4.04
CA ARG A 47 4.73 -9.61 5.33
C ARG A 47 4.70 -8.09 5.15
N SER A 48 5.33 -7.58 4.09
CA SER A 48 5.28 -6.15 3.78
C SER A 48 3.86 -5.67 3.44
N ALA A 49 3.15 -6.41 2.59
CA ALA A 49 1.74 -6.12 2.26
C ALA A 49 0.80 -6.25 3.47
N ASP A 50 1.00 -7.25 4.32
CA ASP A 50 0.17 -7.52 5.50
C ASP A 50 0.26 -6.37 6.53
N ARG A 51 1.44 -5.75 6.68
CA ARG A 51 1.62 -4.54 7.49
C ARG A 51 0.76 -3.38 7.00
N ILE A 52 0.70 -3.20 5.68
CA ILE A 52 -0.08 -2.12 5.05
C ILE A 52 -1.58 -2.40 5.20
N ILE A 53 -2.01 -3.63 4.92
CA ILE A 53 -3.42 -4.07 5.09
C ILE A 53 -3.88 -3.84 6.53
N ARG A 54 -3.04 -4.16 7.51
CA ARG A 54 -3.35 -3.93 8.92
C ARG A 54 -3.56 -2.45 9.22
N PHE A 55 -2.67 -1.57 8.76
CA PHE A 55 -2.83 -0.13 8.93
C PHE A 55 -4.13 0.39 8.29
N VAL A 56 -4.39 -0.02 7.04
CA VAL A 56 -5.59 0.33 6.29
C VAL A 56 -6.86 -0.10 7.04
N ALA A 57 -6.87 -1.30 7.62
CA ALA A 57 -7.99 -1.79 8.43
C ALA A 57 -8.15 -1.02 9.74
N GLU A 58 -7.05 -0.75 10.47
CA GLU A 58 -7.05 0.01 11.72
C GLU A 58 -7.56 1.45 11.52
N GLN A 59 -7.32 2.05 10.35
CA GLN A 59 -7.78 3.39 9.98
C GLN A 59 -9.12 3.41 9.21
N ASN A 60 -9.75 2.24 9.01
CA ASN A 60 -10.98 2.07 8.24
C ASN A 60 -10.92 2.72 6.85
N LEU A 61 -9.83 2.51 6.12
CA LEU A 61 -9.61 3.13 4.81
C LEU A 61 -10.05 2.18 3.70
N PRO A 62 -11.22 2.33 3.06
CA PRO A 62 -11.60 1.48 1.95
C PRO A 62 -10.59 1.63 0.79
N GLY A 63 -10.18 0.50 0.22
CA GLY A 63 -9.35 0.51 -0.98
C GLY A 63 -10.13 1.10 -2.15
N LEU A 64 -9.44 1.90 -2.96
CA LEU A 64 -10.02 2.44 -4.18
C LEU A 64 -10.17 1.33 -5.22
N SER A 65 -11.34 1.28 -5.86
CA SER A 65 -11.63 0.37 -6.96
C SER A 65 -10.84 0.76 -8.21
N ARG A 66 -10.61 -0.20 -9.10
CA ARG A 66 -10.00 0.03 -10.41
C ARG A 66 -10.79 1.04 -11.24
N SER A 67 -12.12 1.08 -11.08
CA SER A 67 -13.00 2.09 -11.68
C SER A 67 -12.73 3.52 -11.19
N ASP A 68 -12.08 3.69 -10.04
CA ASP A 68 -11.92 4.98 -9.40
C ASP A 68 -10.65 5.71 -9.87
N TRP A 69 -9.69 4.97 -10.46
CA TRP A 69 -8.37 5.51 -10.86
C TRP A 69 -7.90 5.12 -12.26
N TRP A 70 -8.51 4.11 -12.89
CA TRP A 70 -8.10 3.63 -14.21
C TRP A 70 -9.05 4.19 -15.28
N PRO A 71 -8.65 5.23 -16.04
CA PRO A 71 -9.45 5.67 -17.18
C PRO A 71 -9.52 4.53 -18.21
N GLU A 72 -10.60 4.48 -18.98
CA GLU A 72 -10.94 3.41 -19.94
C GLU A 72 -9.93 3.25 -21.11
N TRP A 73 -8.79 3.94 -21.06
CA TRP A 73 -7.81 4.08 -22.12
C TRP A 73 -6.40 3.56 -21.77
N CYS A 74 -6.26 2.84 -20.65
CA CYS A 74 -5.05 2.07 -20.32
C CYS A 74 -5.30 0.57 -20.46
#